data_AF-A0A5N7WE79-F1
#
_entry.id   AF-A0A5N7WE79-F1
#
_cell.length_a   1.000
_cell.length_b   1.000
_cell.length_c   1.000
_cell.angle_alpha   90.00
_cell.angle_beta   90.00
_cell.angle_gamma   90.00
#
_symmetry.space_group_name_H-M   'P 1'
#
loop_
_entity.id
_entity.type
_entity.pdbx_description
1 polymer ?
#
loop_
_entity_poly.entity_id
_entity_poly.type
_entity_poly.pdbx_seq_one_letter_code
_entity_poly.pdbx_strand_id
1 'polypeptide(L)'
;MSDPNSNAIMKPVREHDVVSTLSSMPSASYNLDINLEKLMYCAITIIHKHEMDNKEDFNPKDKVSITAENFYQLLYDDTTTKGSPHNLTAEESRTRKTRMQNVHRIMERAYERFTSSPVMLVKVDGSEVPEKVTMILKLHYEPKSKVFSIQFAEEFFKFFYNLLKFKNNSFNRHELKQIMKMSSYYSLRLYRIFNSQIWRTNRLVFTYDELRRMFMKENQYKQHIHFKTRIIEPAIEEINTLTNIKVEHKFLKTSGNSIDAVEFTFEFKQNDINTRMAKALEKLKISYAKKAIPWSDDLSHFRHPDRKNHFTPPTSLKPRQIKFLISSEVFMNDYGEHFLGTFDDNTAKVIMKALLTENLALVNSKKPIDLDYYFALNYQQKLENNEEGSEDDENDDSDDSIDLEENTDS
;
A
#
# COMPACT_ATOMS: atom_id res chain seq x y z
N MET A 1 8.26 32.84 -19.16
CA MET A 1 7.09 32.60 -20.04
C MET A 1 6.46 31.29 -19.61
N SER A 2 5.27 31.32 -19.03
CA SER A 2 4.47 30.13 -18.73
C SER A 2 4.01 29.52 -20.05
N ASP A 3 4.33 28.26 -20.28
CA ASP A 3 3.86 27.51 -21.43
C ASP A 3 2.31 27.47 -21.41
N PRO A 4 1.62 28.09 -22.39
CA PRO A 4 0.15 28.22 -22.38
C PRO A 4 -0.59 26.88 -22.53
N ASN A 5 0.13 25.76 -22.70
CA ASN A 5 -0.43 24.42 -22.87
C ASN A 5 -0.20 23.45 -21.69
N SER A 6 0.39 23.86 -20.55
CA SER A 6 0.47 22.93 -19.40
C SER A 6 -0.88 22.89 -18.69
N ASN A 7 -1.72 21.90 -19.01
CA ASN A 7 -2.96 21.68 -18.28
C ASN A 7 -2.61 21.24 -16.85
N ALA A 8 -3.20 21.93 -15.88
CA ALA A 8 -3.12 21.51 -14.48
C ALA A 8 -4.18 20.44 -14.23
N ILE A 9 -3.73 19.20 -14.00
CA ILE A 9 -4.60 18.07 -13.70
C ILE A 9 -4.93 18.10 -12.20
N MET A 10 -6.22 18.08 -11.88
CA MET A 10 -6.72 18.13 -10.51
C MET A 10 -7.83 17.10 -10.34
N LYS A 11 -7.67 16.20 -9.37
CA LYS A 11 -8.70 15.23 -8.97
C LYS A 11 -8.78 15.16 -7.44
N PRO A 12 -9.96 14.89 -6.86
CA PRO A 12 -10.09 14.73 -5.42
C PRO A 12 -9.37 13.47 -4.95
N VAL A 13 -8.56 13.63 -3.91
CA VAL A 13 -7.83 12.57 -3.24
C VAL A 13 -8.48 12.25 -1.89
N ARG A 14 -8.56 10.98 -1.51
CA ARG A 14 -9.22 10.47 -0.31
C ARG A 14 -8.23 9.64 0.50
N GLU A 15 -8.50 9.50 1.79
CA GLU A 15 -7.60 8.81 2.73
C GLU A 15 -7.31 7.35 2.33
N HIS A 16 -8.29 6.68 1.74
CA HIS A 16 -8.22 5.30 1.29
C HIS A 16 -7.68 5.14 -0.14
N ASP A 17 -7.35 6.24 -0.83
CA ASP A 17 -6.71 6.10 -2.13
C ASP A 17 -5.34 5.47 -1.98
N VAL A 18 -5.02 4.56 -2.91
CA VAL A 18 -3.77 3.81 -2.92
C VAL A 18 -2.72 4.55 -3.73
N VAL A 19 -1.60 4.82 -3.07
CA VAL A 19 -0.36 5.25 -3.71
C VAL A 19 0.39 4.02 -4.16
N SER A 20 0.86 4.02 -5.41
CA SER A 20 1.74 2.98 -5.96
C SER A 20 3.06 3.60 -6.39
N THR A 21 4.18 2.93 -6.08
CA THR A 21 5.54 3.38 -6.46
C THR A 21 6.40 2.16 -6.77
N LEU A 22 7.54 2.31 -7.45
CA LEU A 22 8.50 1.20 -7.56
C LEU A 22 9.00 0.74 -6.18
N SER A 23 9.19 -0.57 -6.00
CA SER A 23 9.71 -1.14 -4.74
C SER A 23 11.13 -0.68 -4.39
N SER A 24 11.87 -0.09 -5.33
CA SER A 24 13.19 0.50 -5.09
C SER A 24 13.14 1.91 -4.47
N MET A 25 12.02 2.62 -4.59
CA MET A 25 11.87 3.99 -4.08
C MET A 25 11.98 4.09 -2.54
N PRO A 26 11.37 3.20 -1.73
CA PRO A 26 11.55 3.22 -0.28
C PRO A 26 13.02 3.15 0.14
N SER A 27 13.82 2.32 -0.53
CA SER A 27 15.25 2.12 -0.23
C SER A 27 16.19 3.18 -0.82
N ALA A 28 15.72 4.00 -1.77
CA ALA A 28 16.53 5.06 -2.37
C ALA A 28 16.92 6.11 -1.33
N SER A 29 18.11 6.71 -1.42
CA SER A 29 18.54 7.73 -0.46
C SER A 29 18.11 9.12 -0.95
N TYR A 30 17.35 9.84 -0.13
CA TYR A 30 16.95 11.23 -0.40
C TYR A 30 16.68 11.95 0.93
N ASN A 31 16.43 13.25 0.88
CA ASN A 31 15.95 14.05 1.99
C ASN A 31 14.93 15.06 1.47
N LEU A 32 13.74 15.06 2.06
CA LEU A 32 12.61 15.85 1.61
C LEU A 32 11.83 16.40 2.81
N ASP A 33 11.31 17.62 2.69
CA ASP A 33 10.36 18.12 3.69
C ASP A 33 9.13 17.21 3.70
N ILE A 34 8.75 16.70 4.87
CA ILE A 34 7.68 15.72 5.01
C ILE A 34 6.36 16.18 4.38
N ASN A 35 6.03 17.47 4.43
CA ASN A 35 4.78 17.96 3.87
C ASN A 35 4.85 18.05 2.35
N LEU A 36 6.02 18.41 1.80
CA LEU A 36 6.27 18.32 0.37
C LEU A 36 6.19 16.86 -0.10
N GLU A 37 6.72 15.91 0.68
CA GLU A 37 6.62 14.48 0.38
C GLU A 37 5.17 13.97 0.38
N LYS A 38 4.34 14.37 1.36
CA LYS A 38 2.90 14.08 1.37
C LYS A 38 2.18 14.65 0.15
N LEU A 39 2.46 15.90 -0.21
CA LEU A 39 1.89 16.54 -1.40
C LEU A 39 2.33 15.81 -2.68
N MET A 40 3.57 15.30 -2.74
CA MET A 40 4.02 14.45 -3.85
C MET A 40 3.23 13.14 -3.94
N TYR A 41 2.99 12.43 -2.84
CA TYR A 41 2.17 11.20 -2.90
C TYR A 41 0.72 11.47 -3.29
N CYS A 42 0.14 12.59 -2.83
CA CYS A 42 -1.16 13.04 -3.30
C CYS A 42 -1.15 13.29 -4.82
N ALA A 43 -0.10 13.93 -5.34
CA ALA A 43 0.04 14.18 -6.77
C ALA A 43 0.22 12.88 -7.59
N ILE A 44 1.01 11.92 -7.08
CA ILE A 44 1.14 10.57 -7.68
C ILE A 44 -0.23 9.88 -7.74
N THR A 45 -1.04 10.01 -6.68
CA THR A 45 -2.39 9.45 -6.64
C THR A 45 -3.31 10.10 -7.69
N ILE A 46 -3.22 11.42 -7.87
CA ILE A 46 -3.99 12.13 -8.91
C ILE A 46 -3.58 11.67 -10.31
N ILE A 47 -2.28 11.45 -10.53
CA ILE A 47 -1.76 10.89 -11.78
C ILE A 47 -2.44 9.55 -12.06
N HIS A 48 -2.38 8.58 -11.15
CA HIS A 48 -2.98 7.27 -11.39
C HIS A 48 -4.48 7.35 -11.67
N LYS A 49 -5.22 8.18 -10.92
CA LYS A 49 -6.64 8.41 -11.18
C LYS A 49 -6.91 9.05 -12.54
N HIS A 50 -6.02 9.95 -13.00
CA HIS A 50 -6.13 10.53 -14.33
C HIS A 50 -6.03 9.45 -15.40
N GLU A 51 -5.05 8.57 -15.27
CA GLU A 51 -4.80 7.51 -16.25
C GLU A 51 -5.91 6.46 -16.28
N MET A 52 -6.39 6.01 -15.11
CA MET A 52 -7.46 5.02 -15.04
C MET A 52 -8.75 5.53 -15.69
N ASP A 53 -9.12 6.79 -15.43
CA ASP A 53 -10.36 7.34 -15.98
C ASP A 53 -10.26 7.61 -17.49
N ASN A 54 -9.08 8.04 -17.97
CA ASN A 54 -8.87 8.42 -19.38
C ASN A 54 -8.32 7.30 -20.26
N LYS A 55 -7.86 6.19 -19.67
CA LYS A 55 -7.15 5.08 -20.34
C LYS A 55 -5.95 5.57 -21.16
N GLU A 56 -5.27 6.61 -20.69
CA GLU A 56 -4.12 7.25 -21.36
C GLU A 56 -3.00 7.53 -20.35
N ASP A 57 -1.76 7.39 -20.81
CA ASP A 57 -0.55 7.72 -20.06
C ASP A 57 -0.52 9.22 -19.67
N PHE A 58 -0.19 9.52 -18.41
CA PHE A 58 0.05 10.91 -17.98
C PHE A 58 1.28 11.51 -18.67
N ASN A 59 1.15 12.75 -19.16
CA ASN A 59 2.26 13.48 -19.76
C ASN A 59 3.12 14.16 -18.67
N PRO A 60 4.42 13.80 -18.51
CA PRO A 60 5.29 14.38 -17.48
C PRO A 60 5.47 15.91 -17.57
N LYS A 61 5.10 16.51 -18.71
CA LYS A 61 5.14 17.97 -18.89
C LYS A 61 3.97 18.69 -18.18
N ASP A 62 2.91 17.96 -17.85
CA ASP A 62 1.74 18.50 -17.19
C ASP A 62 1.98 18.69 -15.70
N LYS A 63 1.18 19.59 -15.11
CA LYS A 63 1.21 19.88 -13.68
C LYS A 63 0.10 19.11 -12.99
N VAL A 64 0.36 18.69 -11.77
CA VAL A 64 -0.65 18.09 -10.89
C VAL A 64 -0.92 19.04 -9.75
N SER A 65 -2.19 19.32 -9.50
CA SER A 65 -2.63 20.31 -8.53
C SER A 65 -3.48 19.72 -7.41
N ILE A 66 -3.24 20.17 -6.18
CA ILE A 66 -3.99 19.81 -4.98
C ILE A 66 -4.47 21.09 -4.30
N THR A 67 -5.74 21.13 -3.92
CA THR A 67 -6.31 22.26 -3.18
C THR A 67 -5.99 22.13 -1.69
N ALA A 68 -5.88 23.26 -0.99
CA ALA A 68 -5.77 23.28 0.47
C ALA A 68 -6.97 22.59 1.15
N GLU A 69 -8.16 22.66 0.55
CA GLU A 69 -9.34 21.96 1.04
C GLU A 69 -9.16 20.43 0.99
N ASN A 70 -8.66 19.91 -0.13
CA ASN A 70 -8.45 18.48 -0.25
C ASN A 70 -7.32 17.99 0.66
N PHE A 71 -6.23 18.76 0.77
CA PHE A 71 -5.15 18.43 1.70
C PHE A 71 -5.59 18.52 3.17
N TYR A 72 -6.48 19.46 3.52
CA TYR A 72 -7.11 19.54 4.84
C TYR A 72 -7.85 18.25 5.19
N GLN A 73 -8.67 17.73 4.26
CA GLN A 73 -9.45 16.50 4.46
C GLN A 73 -8.57 15.26 4.67
N LEU A 74 -7.37 15.25 4.11
CA LEU A 74 -6.41 14.15 4.29
C LEU A 74 -5.64 14.25 5.61
N LEU A 75 -5.40 15.46 6.12
CA LEU A 75 -4.69 15.68 7.38
C LEU A 75 -5.58 15.56 8.60
N TYR A 76 -6.87 15.89 8.45
CA TYR A 76 -7.84 15.88 9.53
C TYR A 76 -9.00 14.97 9.14
N ASP A 77 -9.23 13.91 9.92
CA ASP A 77 -10.39 13.02 9.82
C ASP A 77 -11.67 13.80 10.15
N ASP A 78 -12.11 14.67 9.27
CA ASP A 78 -13.29 15.48 9.50
C ASP A 78 -14.52 14.67 9.09
N THR A 79 -14.84 13.66 9.89
CA THR A 79 -16.11 12.92 9.83
C THR A 79 -17.31 13.86 9.96
N THR A 80 -17.12 15.08 10.48
CA THR A 80 -18.11 16.16 10.55
C THR A 80 -18.61 16.62 9.17
N THR A 81 -17.85 16.37 8.10
CA THR A 81 -18.23 16.73 6.72
C THR A 81 -18.96 15.61 5.95
N LYS A 82 -19.23 14.45 6.57
CA LYS A 82 -20.24 13.52 6.03
C LYS A 82 -21.65 14.14 6.09
N GLY A 83 -21.85 15.18 6.91
CA GLY A 83 -22.95 16.14 6.79
C GLY A 83 -22.53 17.37 5.99
N SER A 84 -23.46 17.94 5.23
CA SER A 84 -23.25 19.18 4.45
C SER A 84 -22.52 20.25 5.26
N PRO A 85 -21.54 21.00 4.68
CA PRO A 85 -20.75 22.04 5.37
C PRO A 85 -21.56 23.22 5.95
N HIS A 86 -22.90 23.12 5.94
CA HIS A 86 -23.84 24.15 6.39
C HIS A 86 -24.34 23.94 7.83
N ASN A 87 -24.03 22.82 8.49
CA ASN A 87 -24.50 22.52 9.86
C ASN A 87 -23.36 22.34 10.87
N LEU A 88 -22.33 23.19 10.82
CA LEU A 88 -21.26 23.19 11.84
C LEU A 88 -21.67 24.07 13.03
N THR A 89 -21.43 23.59 14.25
CA THR A 89 -21.50 24.41 15.45
C THR A 89 -20.47 25.55 15.40
N ALA A 90 -20.64 26.56 16.26
CA ALA A 90 -19.67 27.65 16.36
C ALA A 90 -18.27 27.16 16.77
N GLU A 91 -18.18 26.10 17.57
CA GLU A 91 -16.92 25.51 18.01
C GLU A 91 -16.22 24.73 16.88
N GLU A 92 -16.97 23.89 16.15
CA GLU A 92 -16.45 23.17 14.98
C GLU A 92 -15.97 24.16 13.90
N SER A 93 -16.72 25.24 13.67
CA SER A 93 -16.34 26.29 12.72
C SER A 93 -15.02 26.98 13.12
N ARG A 94 -14.81 27.25 14.41
CA ARG A 94 -13.55 27.82 14.93
C ARG A 94 -12.39 26.82 14.76
N THR A 95 -12.61 25.57 15.11
CA THR A 95 -11.62 24.49 14.98
C THR A 95 -11.20 24.31 13.53
N ARG A 96 -12.17 24.22 12.61
CA ARG A 96 -11.92 24.13 11.16
C ARG A 96 -11.13 25.33 10.65
N LYS A 97 -11.47 26.56 11.07
CA LYS A 97 -10.73 27.78 10.69
C LYS A 97 -9.26 27.70 11.11
N THR A 98 -8.98 27.33 12.36
CA THR A 98 -7.60 27.20 12.87
C THR A 98 -6.83 26.10 12.14
N ARG A 99 -7.45 24.93 11.94
CA ARG A 99 -6.84 23.82 11.19
C ARG A 99 -6.54 24.20 9.73
N MET A 100 -7.47 24.88 9.07
CA MET A 100 -7.28 25.37 7.70
C MET A 100 -6.15 26.41 7.60
N GLN A 101 -6.02 27.31 8.58
CA GLN A 101 -4.87 28.23 8.65
C GLN A 101 -3.55 27.47 8.77
N ASN A 102 -3.53 26.39 9.57
CA ASN A 102 -2.35 25.54 9.66
C ASN A 102 -2.03 24.85 8.33
N VAL A 103 -3.03 24.37 7.59
CA VAL A 103 -2.86 23.78 6.24
C VAL A 103 -2.22 24.76 5.28
N HIS A 104 -2.74 26.00 5.20
CA HIS A 104 -2.14 27.03 4.35
C HIS A 104 -0.67 27.27 4.72
N ARG A 105 -0.38 27.40 6.02
CA ARG A 105 0.99 27.58 6.50
C ARG A 105 1.90 26.39 6.14
N ILE A 106 1.38 25.17 6.19
CA ILE A 106 2.12 23.97 5.78
C ILE A 106 2.48 24.04 4.29
N MET A 107 1.50 24.33 3.43
CA MET A 107 1.70 24.39 1.97
C MET A 107 2.62 25.55 1.58
N GLU A 108 2.44 26.72 2.20
CA GLU A 108 3.29 27.88 2.01
C GLU A 108 4.73 27.58 2.45
N ARG A 109 4.94 26.98 3.62
CA ARG A 109 6.29 26.58 4.06
C ARG A 109 6.92 25.52 3.16
N ALA A 110 6.14 24.57 2.65
CA ALA A 110 6.65 23.58 1.71
C ALA A 110 7.14 24.24 0.41
N TYR A 111 6.46 25.30 -0.04
CA TYR A 111 6.89 26.12 -1.17
C TYR A 111 8.12 26.99 -0.83
N GLU A 112 8.11 27.74 0.26
CA GLU A 112 9.21 28.63 0.65
C GLU A 112 10.53 27.88 0.89
N ARG A 113 10.45 26.66 1.44
CA ARG A 113 11.62 25.81 1.67
C ARG A 113 12.14 25.14 0.40
N PHE A 114 11.36 25.13 -0.68
CA PHE A 114 11.78 24.61 -1.97
C PHE A 114 12.68 25.63 -2.67
N THR A 115 13.96 25.60 -2.31
CA THR A 115 15.00 26.44 -2.94
C THR A 115 15.68 25.76 -4.12
N SER A 116 15.70 24.43 -4.10
CA SER A 116 16.26 23.58 -5.14
C SER A 116 15.47 22.28 -5.18
N SER A 117 15.48 21.63 -6.34
CA SER A 117 14.80 20.36 -6.48
C SER A 117 15.46 19.28 -5.62
N PRO A 118 14.67 18.49 -4.86
CA PRO A 118 15.17 17.31 -4.17
C PRO A 118 15.82 16.34 -5.15
N VAL A 119 16.95 15.78 -4.73
CA VAL A 119 17.70 14.80 -5.52
C VAL A 119 17.63 13.45 -4.82
N MET A 120 17.21 12.44 -5.56
CA MET A 120 17.21 11.05 -5.16
C MET A 120 18.48 10.36 -5.66
N LEU A 121 19.16 9.63 -4.78
CA LEU A 121 20.30 8.78 -5.13
C LEU A 121 19.78 7.38 -5.46
N VAL A 122 19.85 7.03 -6.74
CA VAL A 122 19.39 5.75 -7.28
C VAL A 122 20.61 4.85 -7.53
N LYS A 123 20.56 3.62 -7.02
CA LYS A 123 21.62 2.65 -7.25
C LYS A 123 21.64 2.25 -8.72
N VAL A 124 22.83 2.19 -9.30
CA VAL A 124 23.07 1.74 -10.67
C VAL A 124 23.77 0.39 -10.63
N ASP A 125 23.27 -0.58 -11.39
CA ASP A 125 23.86 -1.91 -11.45
C ASP A 125 25.30 -1.85 -12.01
N GLY A 126 26.24 -2.48 -11.31
CA GLY A 126 27.66 -2.47 -11.67
C GLY A 126 28.43 -1.20 -11.26
N SER A 127 27.82 -0.25 -10.55
CA SER A 127 28.47 0.96 -10.06
C SER A 127 28.35 1.11 -8.54
N GLU A 128 29.43 1.50 -7.88
CA GLU A 128 29.41 1.90 -6.47
C GLU A 128 28.86 3.33 -6.28
N VAL A 129 28.88 4.14 -7.34
CA VAL A 129 28.40 5.52 -7.32
C VAL A 129 26.94 5.56 -7.80
N PRO A 130 26.01 6.10 -7.00
CA PRO A 130 24.61 6.22 -7.40
C PRO A 130 24.39 7.35 -8.43
N GLU A 131 23.37 7.20 -9.25
CA GLU A 131 22.86 8.26 -10.10
C GLU A 131 22.06 9.28 -9.27
N LYS A 132 22.18 10.56 -9.65
CA LYS A 132 21.44 11.67 -9.02
C LYS A 132 20.23 12.02 -9.87
N VAL A 133 19.05 11.68 -9.38
CA VAL A 133 17.78 11.90 -10.09
C VAL A 133 17.01 13.04 -9.43
N THR A 134 16.80 14.12 -10.17
CA THR A 134 15.99 15.27 -9.75
C THR A 134 14.52 14.87 -9.62
N MET A 135 13.84 15.22 -8.52
CA MET A 135 12.46 14.76 -8.26
C MET A 135 11.39 15.71 -8.82
N ILE A 136 11.53 17.01 -8.57
CA ILE A 136 10.51 18.03 -8.92
C ILE A 136 11.11 19.01 -9.93
N LEU A 137 10.46 19.19 -11.08
CA LEU A 137 10.89 20.18 -12.06
C LEU A 137 10.36 21.58 -11.74
N LYS A 138 9.07 21.70 -11.38
CA LYS A 138 8.46 22.98 -11.01
C LYS A 138 7.54 22.80 -9.82
N LEU A 139 7.56 23.79 -8.93
CA LEU A 139 6.67 23.91 -7.78
C LEU A 139 5.99 25.26 -7.81
N HIS A 140 4.68 25.32 -7.61
CA HIS A 140 3.95 26.56 -7.54
C HIS A 140 2.86 26.49 -6.48
N TYR A 141 2.77 27.53 -5.65
CA TYR A 141 1.66 27.74 -4.74
C TYR A 141 0.98 29.06 -5.12
N GLU A 142 -0.33 29.01 -5.40
CA GLU A 142 -1.14 30.20 -5.68
C GLU A 142 -1.93 30.58 -4.41
N PRO A 143 -1.56 31.67 -3.70
CA PRO A 143 -2.20 32.02 -2.44
C PRO A 143 -3.67 32.38 -2.57
N LYS A 144 -4.12 32.92 -3.71
CA LYS A 144 -5.52 33.32 -3.91
C LYS A 144 -6.45 32.12 -4.02
N SER A 145 -6.10 31.16 -4.88
CA SER A 145 -6.88 29.94 -5.07
C SER A 145 -6.55 28.84 -4.07
N LYS A 146 -5.46 29.00 -3.30
CA LYS A 146 -4.94 28.03 -2.32
C LYS A 146 -4.67 26.67 -2.96
N VAL A 147 -4.08 26.71 -4.15
CA VAL A 147 -3.74 25.54 -4.94
C VAL A 147 -2.23 25.37 -4.95
N PHE A 148 -1.78 24.15 -4.69
CA PHE A 148 -0.38 23.74 -4.80
C PHE A 148 -0.20 22.83 -5.99
N SER A 149 0.76 23.15 -6.86
CA SER A 149 0.99 22.49 -8.13
C SER A 149 2.42 21.97 -8.23
N ILE A 150 2.56 20.70 -8.60
CA ILE A 150 3.83 20.00 -8.78
C ILE A 150 3.93 19.59 -10.24
N GLN A 151 5.07 19.90 -10.86
CA GLN A 151 5.53 19.25 -12.09
C GLN A 151 6.71 18.35 -11.71
N PHE A 152 6.58 17.04 -11.90
CA PHE A 152 7.68 16.11 -11.66
C PHE A 152 8.75 16.25 -12.75
N ALA A 153 10.01 15.97 -12.42
CA ALA A 153 11.03 15.80 -13.45
C ALA A 153 10.74 14.51 -14.23
N GLU A 154 11.03 14.49 -15.53
CA GLU A 154 10.70 13.36 -16.41
C GLU A 154 11.42 12.08 -15.97
N GLU A 155 12.67 12.20 -15.52
CA GLU A 155 13.49 11.09 -15.04
C GLU A 155 12.93 10.49 -13.75
N PHE A 156 12.54 11.33 -12.78
CA PHE A 156 11.90 10.87 -11.56
C PHE A 156 10.51 10.30 -11.83
N PHE A 157 9.75 10.93 -12.73
CA PHE A 157 8.49 10.39 -13.21
C PHE A 157 8.70 8.96 -13.70
N LYS A 158 9.57 8.71 -14.68
CA LYS A 158 9.90 7.33 -15.13
C LYS A 158 10.25 6.38 -13.97
N PHE A 159 10.93 6.86 -12.93
CA PHE A 159 11.28 6.06 -11.76
C PHE A 159 10.09 5.68 -10.86
N PHE A 160 9.04 6.49 -10.71
CA PHE A 160 7.86 6.06 -9.93
C PHE A 160 6.66 5.67 -10.78
N TYR A 161 6.64 6.05 -12.06
CA TYR A 161 5.54 5.95 -13.03
C TYR A 161 5.61 4.73 -13.95
N ASN A 162 6.77 4.07 -14.07
CA ASN A 162 6.90 2.80 -14.81
C ASN A 162 6.13 1.62 -14.16
N LEU A 163 5.02 1.92 -13.49
CA LEU A 163 3.98 1.07 -12.93
C LEU A 163 3.16 0.35 -14.00
N LEU A 164 2.94 0.99 -15.16
CA LEU A 164 2.02 0.47 -16.18
C LEU A 164 2.73 -0.22 -17.37
N LYS A 165 3.97 0.16 -17.70
CA LYS A 165 4.65 -0.32 -18.93
C LYS A 165 5.48 -1.59 -18.77
N PHE A 166 5.96 -1.92 -17.57
CA PHE A 166 6.82 -3.09 -17.37
C PHE A 166 6.18 -4.05 -16.35
N LYS A 167 5.44 -5.03 -16.85
CA LYS A 167 4.77 -6.10 -16.06
C LYS A 167 5.72 -6.90 -15.14
N ASN A 168 7.03 -6.73 -15.26
CA ASN A 168 8.05 -7.45 -14.51
C ASN A 168 8.59 -6.68 -13.29
N ASN A 169 8.16 -5.44 -13.05
CA ASN A 169 8.64 -4.65 -11.92
C ASN A 169 7.80 -4.92 -10.66
N SER A 170 8.48 -5.00 -9.51
CA SER A 170 7.81 -5.05 -8.20
C SER A 170 7.39 -3.64 -7.79
N PHE A 171 6.15 -3.52 -7.34
CA PHE A 171 5.57 -2.27 -6.85
C PHE A 171 5.35 -2.31 -5.34
N ASN A 172 5.38 -1.14 -4.71
CA ASN A 172 4.96 -0.95 -3.33
C ASN A 172 3.75 -0.03 -3.27
N ARG A 173 2.69 -0.54 -2.62
CA ARG A 173 1.39 0.12 -2.47
C ARG A 173 1.13 0.44 -0.99
N HIS A 174 0.50 1.57 -0.72
CA HIS A 174 -0.07 1.90 0.59
C HIS A 174 -1.22 2.91 0.46
N GLU A 175 -2.18 2.88 1.38
CA GLU A 175 -3.21 3.93 1.45
C GLU A 175 -2.58 5.24 1.95
N LEU A 176 -3.04 6.39 1.46
CA LEU A 176 -2.55 7.70 1.90
C LEU A 176 -2.69 7.89 3.41
N LYS A 177 -3.79 7.43 4.01
CA LYS A 177 -4.06 7.58 5.45
C LYS A 177 -2.89 7.16 6.34
N GLN A 178 -2.09 6.19 5.88
CA GLN A 178 -0.95 5.63 6.61
C GLN A 178 0.19 6.64 6.81
N ILE A 179 0.35 7.60 5.89
CA ILE A 179 1.45 8.57 5.93
C ILE A 179 0.99 10.00 6.23
N MET A 180 -0.27 10.33 5.96
CA MET A 180 -0.76 11.71 5.99
C MET A 180 -0.64 12.36 7.38
N LYS A 181 -0.79 11.59 8.45
CA LYS A 181 -0.73 12.11 9.83
C LYS A 181 0.67 12.12 10.43
N MET A 182 1.65 11.47 9.81
CA MET A 182 3.02 11.42 10.33
C MET A 182 3.65 12.81 10.38
N SER A 183 4.39 13.10 11.43
CA SER A 183 5.09 14.37 11.62
C SER A 183 6.60 14.24 11.40
N SER A 184 7.16 13.04 11.53
CA SER A 184 8.59 12.78 11.33
C SER A 184 8.88 12.16 9.96
N TYR A 185 9.81 12.79 9.24
CA TYR A 185 10.36 12.30 7.98
C TYR A 185 10.88 10.86 8.11
N TYR A 186 11.52 10.55 9.25
CA TYR A 186 12.09 9.24 9.50
C TYR A 186 11.01 8.16 9.66
N SER A 187 9.87 8.50 10.29
CA SER A 187 8.73 7.59 10.44
C SER A 187 8.13 7.22 9.09
N LEU A 188 7.93 8.22 8.23
CA LEU A 188 7.42 8.00 6.87
C LEU A 188 8.36 7.11 6.08
N ARG A 189 9.67 7.38 6.12
CA ARG A 189 10.68 6.63 5.37
C ARG A 189 10.79 5.18 5.86
N LEU A 190 10.83 4.96 7.19
CA LEU A 190 10.87 3.62 7.76
C LEU A 190 9.57 2.85 7.49
N TYR A 191 8.40 3.48 7.62
CA TYR A 191 7.11 2.87 7.27
C TYR A 191 7.10 2.38 5.81
N ARG A 192 7.50 3.25 4.86
CA ARG A 192 7.59 2.92 3.43
C ARG A 192 8.46 1.66 3.22
N ILE A 193 9.58 1.56 3.94
CA ILE A 193 10.50 0.41 3.83
C ILE A 193 9.84 -0.85 4.37
N PHE A 194 9.32 -0.83 5.60
CA PHE A 194 8.68 -1.99 6.21
C PHE A 194 7.50 -2.48 5.37
N ASN A 195 6.62 -1.57 4.96
CA ASN A 195 5.50 -1.87 4.07
C ASN A 195 5.94 -2.46 2.71
N SER A 196 7.13 -2.13 2.21
CA SER A 196 7.68 -2.72 0.97
C SER A 196 8.25 -4.12 1.13
N GLN A 197 8.63 -4.50 2.35
CA GLN A 197 9.29 -5.76 2.63
C GLN A 197 8.38 -6.78 3.30
N ILE A 198 7.26 -6.37 3.89
CA ILE A 198 6.38 -7.22 4.70
C ILE A 198 5.90 -8.49 3.98
N TRP A 199 5.74 -8.44 2.66
CA TRP A 199 5.39 -9.59 1.80
C TRP A 199 6.52 -10.60 1.55
N ARG A 200 7.75 -10.23 1.91
CA ARG A 200 8.98 -11.00 1.67
C ARG A 200 9.62 -11.45 2.97
N THR A 201 9.54 -10.61 3.99
CA THR A 201 10.12 -10.84 5.30
C THR A 201 9.43 -9.96 6.33
N ASN A 202 9.35 -10.47 7.55
CA ASN A 202 8.94 -9.71 8.72
C ASN A 202 10.14 -9.11 9.48
N ARG A 203 11.38 -9.23 8.96
CA ARG A 203 12.59 -8.81 9.66
C ARG A 203 13.59 -8.13 8.75
N LEU A 204 14.12 -6.98 9.19
CA LEU A 204 15.19 -6.26 8.50
C LEU A 204 16.29 -5.85 9.48
N VAL A 205 17.54 -5.93 9.04
CA VAL A 205 18.69 -5.47 9.82
C VAL A 205 19.37 -4.34 9.06
N PHE A 206 19.58 -3.21 9.73
CA PHE A 206 20.35 -2.09 9.18
C PHE A 206 21.46 -1.68 10.14
N THR A 207 22.64 -1.45 9.61
CA THR A 207 23.71 -0.74 10.33
C THR A 207 23.32 0.73 10.53
N TYR A 208 23.87 1.38 11.56
CA TYR A 208 23.66 2.82 11.75
C TYR A 208 24.14 3.64 10.53
N ASP A 209 25.20 3.20 9.86
CA ASP A 209 25.72 3.89 8.69
C ASP A 209 24.81 3.76 7.47
N GLU A 210 24.18 2.59 7.27
CA GLU A 210 23.14 2.43 6.25
C GLU A 210 21.96 3.35 6.51
N LEU A 211 21.46 3.42 7.75
CA LEU A 211 20.36 4.32 8.11
C LEU A 211 20.74 5.78 7.91
N ARG A 212 21.97 6.19 8.29
CA ARG A 212 22.46 7.55 8.06
C ARG A 212 22.52 7.90 6.58
N ARG A 213 23.06 7.02 5.73
CA ARG A 213 23.10 7.22 4.28
C ARG A 213 21.70 7.35 3.68
N MET A 214 20.82 6.44 4.06
CA MET A 214 19.44 6.39 3.58
C MET A 214 18.63 7.67 3.89
N PHE A 215 18.93 8.32 5.02
CA PHE A 215 18.30 9.59 5.41
C PHE A 215 19.10 10.84 4.99
N MET A 216 20.25 10.68 4.32
CA MET A 216 21.22 11.75 4.03
C MET A 216 21.66 12.52 5.28
N LYS A 217 21.98 11.78 6.35
CA LYS A 217 22.35 12.27 7.69
C LYS A 217 23.74 11.80 8.12
N GLU A 218 24.63 11.45 7.23
CA GLU A 218 25.98 10.95 7.51
C GLU A 218 26.80 11.93 8.37
N ASN A 219 26.60 13.23 8.16
CA ASN A 219 27.28 14.28 8.93
C ASN A 219 26.56 14.65 10.24
N GLN A 220 25.37 14.12 10.48
CA GLN A 220 24.53 14.38 11.67
C GLN A 220 24.44 13.11 12.53
N TYR A 221 24.15 13.26 13.83
CA TYR A 221 23.94 12.10 14.72
C TYR A 221 25.08 11.06 14.72
N LYS A 222 26.33 11.55 14.76
CA LYS A 222 27.54 10.71 14.76
C LYS A 222 27.55 9.69 15.91
N GLN A 223 27.02 10.08 17.07
CA GLN A 223 26.87 9.16 18.19
C GLN A 223 25.61 8.31 18.03
N HIS A 224 25.77 6.99 18.17
CA HIS A 224 24.69 6.01 17.99
C HIS A 224 23.52 6.27 18.95
N ILE A 225 23.82 6.71 20.19
CA ILE A 225 22.79 7.04 21.18
C ILE A 225 21.86 8.17 20.73
N HIS A 226 22.39 9.18 20.03
CA HIS A 226 21.56 10.28 19.50
C HIS A 226 20.72 9.83 18.33
N PHE A 227 21.26 8.96 17.46
CA PHE A 227 20.51 8.38 16.36
C PHE A 227 19.36 7.51 16.89
N LYS A 228 19.65 6.65 17.86
CA LYS A 228 18.65 5.82 18.56
C LYS A 228 17.50 6.67 19.14
N THR A 229 17.84 7.58 20.05
CA THR A 229 16.85 8.31 20.88
C THR A 229 16.08 9.40 20.13
N ARG A 230 16.64 9.95 19.05
CA ARG A 230 16.01 11.05 18.31
C ARG A 230 15.44 10.66 16.95
N ILE A 231 15.80 9.48 16.43
CA ILE A 231 15.37 9.03 15.10
C ILE A 231 14.61 7.73 15.22
N ILE A 232 15.27 6.67 15.70
CA ILE A 232 14.69 5.32 15.63
C ILE A 232 13.51 5.19 16.58
N GLU A 233 13.69 5.42 17.88
CA GLU A 233 12.63 5.21 18.87
C GLU A 233 11.39 6.10 18.59
N PRO A 234 11.53 7.42 18.32
CA PRO A 234 10.38 8.25 17.98
C PRO A 234 9.69 7.85 16.68
N ALA A 235 10.46 7.38 15.68
CA ALA A 235 9.88 6.95 14.41
C ALA A 235 9.07 5.66 14.56
N ILE A 236 9.58 4.68 15.30
CA ILE A 236 8.86 3.44 15.57
C ILE A 236 7.59 3.70 16.38
N GLU A 237 7.66 4.57 17.40
CA GLU A 237 6.48 4.95 18.18
C GLU A 237 5.39 5.59 17.30
N GLU A 238 5.78 6.51 16.42
CA GLU A 238 4.84 7.17 15.50
C GLU A 238 4.24 6.17 14.49
N ILE A 239 5.03 5.23 13.96
CA ILE A 239 4.53 4.16 13.06
C ILE A 239 3.52 3.28 13.80
N ASN A 240 3.86 2.84 15.00
CA ASN A 240 3.00 1.99 15.84
C ASN A 240 1.72 2.72 16.25
N THR A 241 1.72 4.04 16.32
CA THR A 241 0.53 4.82 16.66
C THR A 241 -0.36 5.05 15.44
N LEU A 242 0.22 5.41 14.28
CA LEU A 242 -0.52 6.01 13.18
C LEU A 242 -0.80 5.05 12.00
N THR A 243 -0.16 3.89 11.95
CA THR A 243 -0.20 3.04 10.75
C THR A 243 -0.84 1.68 11.00
N ASN A 244 -1.03 0.95 9.91
CA ASN A 244 -1.48 -0.44 9.90
C ASN A 244 -0.41 -1.47 10.29
N ILE A 245 0.82 -1.04 10.54
CA ILE A 245 1.95 -1.93 10.86
C ILE A 245 2.34 -1.74 12.32
N LYS A 246 2.66 -2.85 12.99
CA LYS A 246 3.36 -2.87 14.28
C LYS A 246 4.83 -3.20 14.02
N VAL A 247 5.72 -2.46 14.67
CA VAL A 247 7.17 -2.60 14.54
C VAL A 247 7.81 -2.68 15.92
N GLU A 248 8.66 -3.67 16.09
CA GLU A 248 9.54 -3.86 17.23
C GLU A 248 11.00 -3.71 16.75
N HIS A 249 11.91 -3.35 17.67
CA HIS A 249 13.31 -3.20 17.32
C HIS A 249 14.25 -3.74 18.40
N LYS A 250 15.38 -4.27 17.96
CA LYS A 250 16.46 -4.77 18.80
C LYS A 250 17.80 -4.23 18.34
N PHE A 251 18.56 -3.71 19.28
CA PHE A 251 19.91 -3.21 19.03
C PHE A 251 20.92 -4.36 19.05
N LEU A 252 21.64 -4.56 17.94
CA LEU A 252 22.63 -5.62 17.78
C LEU A 252 24.03 -5.08 18.05
N LYS A 253 24.82 -5.85 18.81
CA LYS A 253 26.24 -5.58 19.06
C LYS A 253 27.11 -6.34 18.07
N THR A 254 28.15 -5.70 17.56
CA THR A 254 29.24 -6.38 16.84
C THR A 254 30.38 -6.69 17.82
N SER A 255 31.36 -7.48 17.37
CA SER A 255 32.55 -7.85 18.16
C SER A 255 33.23 -6.60 18.75
N GLY A 256 33.37 -6.54 20.08
CA GLY A 256 33.98 -5.40 20.78
C GLY A 256 33.02 -4.42 21.47
N ASN A 257 31.81 -4.85 21.87
CA ASN A 257 30.84 -4.09 22.67
C ASN A 257 30.14 -2.89 21.99
N SER A 258 30.47 -2.55 20.75
CA SER A 258 29.77 -1.50 19.99
C SER A 258 28.42 -2.00 19.46
N ILE A 259 27.36 -1.23 19.67
CA ILE A 259 26.05 -1.47 19.03
C ILE A 259 26.12 -0.86 17.63
N ASP A 260 26.24 -1.67 16.59
CA ASP A 260 26.47 -1.15 15.22
C ASP A 260 25.27 -1.34 14.29
N ALA A 261 24.28 -2.13 14.69
CA ALA A 261 23.10 -2.40 13.88
C ALA A 261 21.81 -2.42 14.69
N VAL A 262 20.70 -2.28 13.98
CA VAL A 262 19.34 -2.35 14.49
C VAL A 262 18.57 -3.35 13.65
N GLU A 263 18.03 -4.35 14.33
CA GLU A 263 17.07 -5.30 13.78
C GLU A 263 15.66 -4.76 14.04
N PHE A 264 14.84 -4.75 13.00
CA PHE A 264 13.42 -4.41 13.06
C PHE A 264 12.61 -5.67 12.74
N THR A 265 11.60 -5.93 13.55
CA THR A 265 10.58 -6.95 13.30
C THR A 265 9.25 -6.25 13.08
N PHE A 266 8.49 -6.61 12.05
CA PHE A 266 7.26 -5.90 11.71
C PHE A 266 6.19 -6.80 11.09
N GLU A 267 4.95 -6.46 11.38
CA GLU A 267 3.75 -7.21 11.01
C GLU A 267 2.54 -6.28 10.85
N PHE A 268 1.50 -6.72 10.13
CA PHE A 268 0.24 -5.97 10.12
C PHE A 268 -0.46 -6.11 11.47
N LYS A 269 -1.11 -5.03 11.92
CA LYS A 269 -1.90 -5.07 13.15
C LYS A 269 -3.16 -5.93 12.94
N GLN A 270 -3.50 -6.74 13.94
CA GLN A 270 -4.70 -7.59 13.88
C GLN A 270 -5.99 -6.82 13.56
N ASN A 271 -6.16 -5.61 14.11
CA ASN A 271 -7.34 -4.80 13.80
C ASN A 271 -7.41 -4.38 12.32
N ASP A 272 -6.27 -4.09 11.70
CA ASP A 272 -6.19 -3.76 10.27
C ASP A 272 -6.45 -5.01 9.42
N ILE A 273 -5.93 -6.16 9.83
CA ILE A 273 -6.21 -7.48 9.23
C ILE A 273 -7.72 -7.74 9.25
N ASN A 274 -8.34 -7.70 10.43
CA ASN A 274 -9.78 -7.91 10.60
C ASN A 274 -10.61 -6.94 9.75
N THR A 275 -10.21 -5.66 9.71
CA THR A 275 -10.89 -4.65 8.88
C THR A 275 -10.81 -4.99 7.38
N ARG A 276 -9.67 -5.52 6.91
CA ARG A 276 -9.51 -5.97 5.53
C ARG A 276 -10.38 -7.18 5.22
N MET A 277 -10.37 -8.20 6.09
CA MET A 277 -11.22 -9.40 5.93
C MET A 277 -12.70 -9.03 5.88
N ALA A 278 -13.16 -8.15 6.77
CA ALA A 278 -14.54 -7.68 6.78
C ALA A 278 -14.91 -7.00 5.45
N LYS A 279 -14.04 -6.13 4.93
CA LYS A 279 -14.25 -5.47 3.63
C LYS A 279 -14.23 -6.46 2.47
N ALA A 280 -13.35 -7.46 2.49
CA ALA A 280 -13.29 -8.50 1.45
C ALA A 280 -14.57 -9.33 1.43
N LEU A 281 -15.05 -9.73 2.61
CA LEU A 281 -16.32 -10.43 2.76
C LEU A 281 -17.51 -9.56 2.31
N GLU A 282 -17.54 -8.28 2.67
CA GLU A 282 -18.59 -7.35 2.22
C GLU A 282 -18.59 -7.17 0.69
N LYS A 283 -17.41 -7.05 0.06
CA LYS A 283 -17.29 -7.01 -1.40
C LYS A 283 -17.86 -8.28 -2.05
N LEU A 284 -17.58 -9.45 -1.47
CA LEU A 284 -18.13 -10.73 -1.94
C LEU A 284 -19.65 -10.75 -1.81
N LYS A 285 -20.21 -10.32 -0.67
CA LYS A 285 -21.66 -10.16 -0.47
C LYS A 285 -22.29 -9.26 -1.55
N ILE A 286 -21.66 -8.13 -1.83
CA ILE A 286 -22.13 -7.18 -2.85
C ILE A 286 -22.08 -7.81 -4.25
N SER A 287 -21.03 -8.57 -4.58
CA SER A 287 -20.90 -9.22 -5.89
C SER A 287 -21.97 -10.30 -6.09
N TYR A 288 -22.34 -11.02 -5.03
CA TYR A 288 -23.41 -12.02 -5.03
C TYR A 288 -24.77 -11.36 -5.23
N ALA A 289 -25.05 -10.28 -4.49
CA ALA A 289 -26.28 -9.51 -4.63
C ALA A 289 -26.45 -8.97 -6.06
N LYS A 290 -25.37 -8.47 -6.69
CA LYS A 290 -25.39 -8.01 -8.10
C LYS A 290 -25.72 -9.12 -9.09
N LYS A 291 -25.34 -10.37 -8.80
CA LYS A 291 -25.60 -11.55 -9.64
C LYS A 291 -26.89 -12.28 -9.26
N ALA A 292 -27.67 -11.76 -8.31
CA ALA A 292 -28.85 -12.42 -7.74
C ALA A 292 -28.55 -13.83 -7.20
N ILE A 293 -27.32 -14.06 -6.69
CA ILE A 293 -26.93 -15.31 -6.04
C ILE A 293 -27.30 -15.23 -4.55
N PRO A 294 -27.96 -16.25 -3.96
CA PRO A 294 -28.26 -16.27 -2.53
C PRO A 294 -26.99 -16.15 -1.67
N TRP A 295 -27.07 -15.36 -0.60
CA TRP A 295 -26.03 -15.24 0.41
C TRP A 295 -26.63 -15.47 1.80
N SER A 296 -25.93 -16.21 2.64
CA SER A 296 -26.21 -16.38 4.07
C SER A 296 -24.94 -16.14 4.88
N ASP A 297 -25.05 -15.38 5.96
CA ASP A 297 -23.91 -14.98 6.80
C ASP A 297 -23.26 -16.15 7.56
N ASP A 298 -23.98 -17.25 7.73
CA ASP A 298 -23.45 -18.52 8.27
C ASP A 298 -22.76 -19.38 7.21
N LEU A 299 -22.60 -18.87 5.98
CA LEU A 299 -22.05 -19.56 4.81
C LEU A 299 -22.78 -20.85 4.40
N SER A 300 -23.97 -21.13 4.95
CA SER A 300 -24.74 -22.35 4.65
C SER A 300 -25.11 -22.48 3.17
N HIS A 301 -25.28 -21.36 2.47
CA HIS A 301 -25.56 -21.30 1.04
C HIS A 301 -24.49 -21.97 0.17
N PHE A 302 -23.22 -22.02 0.61
CA PHE A 302 -22.15 -22.74 -0.08
C PHE A 302 -22.33 -24.28 -0.02
N ARG A 303 -23.09 -24.78 0.96
CA ARG A 303 -23.36 -26.22 1.13
C ARG A 303 -24.67 -26.67 0.48
N HIS A 304 -25.42 -25.75 -0.12
CA HIS A 304 -26.69 -26.07 -0.74
C HIS A 304 -26.49 -26.94 -2.01
N PRO A 305 -27.34 -27.94 -2.29
CA PRO A 305 -27.21 -28.79 -3.49
C PRO A 305 -27.18 -28.01 -4.81
N ASP A 306 -27.84 -26.86 -4.85
CA ASP A 306 -27.90 -25.99 -6.03
C ASP A 306 -26.65 -25.12 -6.22
N ARG A 307 -25.69 -25.14 -5.30
CA ARG A 307 -24.47 -24.32 -5.37
C ARG A 307 -23.73 -24.49 -6.69
N LYS A 308 -23.73 -25.70 -7.26
CA LYS A 308 -23.15 -26.01 -8.58
C LYS A 308 -23.66 -25.14 -9.74
N ASN A 309 -24.84 -24.53 -9.60
CA ASN A 309 -25.43 -23.63 -10.59
C ASN A 309 -25.00 -22.16 -10.42
N HIS A 310 -24.28 -21.85 -9.32
CA HIS A 310 -23.99 -20.47 -8.89
C HIS A 310 -22.50 -20.13 -8.88
N PHE A 311 -21.63 -21.05 -9.31
CA PHE A 311 -20.21 -20.76 -9.52
C PHE A 311 -19.67 -21.49 -10.75
N THR A 312 -18.55 -21.01 -11.28
CA THR A 312 -17.81 -21.67 -12.36
C THR A 312 -16.42 -22.02 -11.82
N PRO A 313 -15.99 -23.30 -11.88
CA PRO A 313 -14.67 -23.70 -11.40
C PRO A 313 -13.56 -23.02 -12.20
N PRO A 314 -12.45 -22.63 -11.56
CA PRO A 314 -11.34 -21.97 -12.25
C PRO A 314 -10.69 -22.90 -13.27
N THR A 315 -10.41 -22.38 -14.47
CA THR A 315 -9.66 -23.08 -15.53
C THR A 315 -8.15 -22.88 -15.40
N SER A 316 -7.73 -21.85 -14.67
CA SER A 316 -6.35 -21.60 -14.26
C SER A 316 -6.33 -20.93 -12.89
N LEU A 317 -5.22 -21.05 -12.16
CA LEU A 317 -5.02 -20.42 -10.86
C LEU A 317 -3.75 -19.57 -10.88
N LYS A 318 -3.84 -18.36 -10.35
CA LYS A 318 -2.68 -17.51 -10.10
C LYS A 318 -1.81 -18.17 -9.01
N PRO A 319 -0.48 -17.98 -9.01
CA PRO A 319 0.41 -18.55 -7.98
C PRO A 319 -0.01 -18.26 -6.53
N ARG A 320 -0.62 -17.09 -6.29
CA ARG A 320 -1.17 -16.71 -4.98
C ARG A 320 -2.41 -17.51 -4.59
N GLN A 321 -3.33 -17.73 -5.54
CA GLN A 321 -4.50 -18.58 -5.29
C GLN A 321 -4.08 -20.02 -4.96
N ILE A 322 -3.05 -20.53 -5.64
CA ILE A 322 -2.47 -21.84 -5.33
C ILE A 322 -1.90 -21.86 -3.91
N LYS A 323 -1.11 -20.85 -3.55
CA LYS A 323 -0.52 -20.71 -2.21
C LYS A 323 -1.58 -20.64 -1.11
N PHE A 324 -2.64 -19.87 -1.33
CA PHE A 324 -3.80 -19.77 -0.45
C PHE A 324 -4.53 -21.10 -0.27
N LEU A 325 -4.80 -21.82 -1.36
CA LEU A 325 -5.53 -23.09 -1.27
C LEU A 325 -4.71 -24.13 -0.51
N ILE A 326 -3.41 -24.26 -0.78
CA ILE A 326 -2.56 -25.25 -0.07
C ILE A 326 -2.28 -24.86 1.39
N SER A 327 -2.50 -23.61 1.79
CA SER A 327 -2.39 -23.18 3.19
C SER A 327 -3.71 -23.39 3.97
N SER A 328 -4.84 -23.56 3.27
CA SER A 328 -6.13 -23.84 3.88
C SER A 328 -6.24 -25.30 4.30
N GLU A 329 -6.36 -25.55 5.60
CA GLU A 329 -6.58 -26.91 6.14
C GLU A 329 -7.89 -27.52 5.60
N VAL A 330 -8.95 -26.71 5.50
CA VAL A 330 -10.25 -27.17 4.98
C VAL A 330 -10.14 -27.60 3.53
N PHE A 331 -9.42 -26.83 2.70
CA PHE A 331 -9.12 -27.23 1.34
C PHE A 331 -8.29 -28.52 1.30
N MET A 332 -7.19 -28.59 2.05
CA MET A 332 -6.34 -29.78 2.06
C MET A 332 -7.11 -31.05 2.49
N ASN A 333 -8.03 -30.93 3.45
CA ASN A 333 -8.91 -32.02 3.87
C ASN A 333 -9.94 -32.41 2.81
N ASP A 334 -10.54 -31.42 2.13
CA ASP A 334 -11.52 -31.64 1.07
C ASP A 334 -10.98 -32.46 -0.12
N TYR A 335 -9.66 -32.44 -0.33
CA TYR A 335 -8.98 -33.16 -1.42
C TYR A 335 -8.07 -34.29 -0.90
N GLY A 336 -7.91 -34.43 0.42
CA GLY A 336 -6.97 -35.34 1.06
C GLY A 336 -7.20 -36.81 0.71
N GLU A 337 -8.44 -37.28 0.81
CA GLU A 337 -8.81 -38.66 0.48
C GLU A 337 -8.59 -39.02 -0.99
N HIS A 338 -8.73 -38.05 -1.89
CA HIS A 338 -8.70 -38.28 -3.33
C HIS A 338 -7.30 -38.21 -3.93
N PHE A 339 -6.43 -37.35 -3.38
CA PHE A 339 -5.15 -37.02 -4.01
C PHE A 339 -3.93 -37.17 -3.09
N LEU A 340 -4.10 -37.07 -1.76
CA LEU A 340 -2.97 -36.88 -0.83
C LEU A 340 -2.66 -38.11 0.03
N GLY A 341 -3.50 -39.15 0.03
CA GLY A 341 -3.20 -40.41 0.71
C GLY A 341 -2.78 -40.21 2.17
N THR A 342 -1.71 -40.88 2.61
CA THR A 342 -1.14 -40.77 3.97
C THR A 342 0.16 -39.96 4.02
N PHE A 343 0.36 -39.01 3.10
CA PHE A 343 1.55 -38.16 3.10
C PHE A 343 1.57 -37.20 4.30
N ASP A 344 2.77 -36.79 4.73
CA ASP A 344 2.90 -35.69 5.69
C ASP A 344 2.49 -34.35 5.06
N ASP A 345 2.18 -33.36 5.89
CA ASP A 345 1.64 -32.06 5.47
C ASP A 345 2.52 -31.34 4.42
N ASN A 346 3.85 -31.37 4.56
CA ASN A 346 4.74 -30.70 3.61
C ASN A 346 4.71 -31.39 2.24
N THR A 347 4.80 -32.72 2.24
CA THR A 347 4.71 -33.52 1.00
C THR A 347 3.35 -33.35 0.34
N ALA A 348 2.27 -33.36 1.13
CA ALA A 348 0.91 -33.14 0.64
C ALA A 348 0.76 -31.76 -0.03
N LYS A 349 1.27 -30.68 0.58
CA LYS A 349 1.26 -29.33 0.00
C LYS A 349 2.04 -29.25 -1.31
N VAL A 350 3.20 -29.91 -1.40
CA VAL A 350 4.00 -29.96 -2.63
C VAL A 350 3.25 -30.68 -3.77
N ILE A 351 2.66 -31.84 -3.47
CA ILE A 351 1.86 -32.60 -4.44
C ILE A 351 0.64 -31.79 -4.89
N MET A 352 -0.10 -31.19 -3.94
CA MET A 352 -1.28 -30.41 -4.27
C MET A 352 -0.95 -29.17 -5.10
N LYS A 353 0.18 -28.50 -4.79
CA LYS A 353 0.69 -27.41 -5.62
C LYS A 353 0.96 -27.85 -7.04
N ALA A 354 1.60 -29.01 -7.25
CA ALA A 354 1.85 -29.55 -8.58
C ALA A 354 0.54 -29.87 -9.31
N LEU A 355 -0.43 -30.50 -8.64
CA LEU A 355 -1.75 -30.79 -9.21
C LEU A 355 -2.51 -29.52 -9.62
N LEU A 356 -2.52 -28.49 -8.77
CA LEU A 356 -3.17 -27.21 -9.06
C LEU A 356 -2.48 -26.42 -10.19
N THR A 357 -1.18 -26.64 -10.39
CA THR A 357 -0.41 -25.96 -11.44
C THR A 357 -0.51 -26.67 -12.78
N GLU A 358 -0.39 -28.00 -12.79
CA GLU A 358 -0.21 -28.80 -14.01
C GLU A 358 -1.47 -29.58 -14.42
N ASN A 359 -2.33 -29.93 -13.45
CA ASN A 359 -3.45 -30.87 -13.63
C ASN A 359 -4.77 -30.36 -13.02
N LEU A 360 -5.02 -29.04 -13.07
CA LEU A 360 -6.19 -28.42 -12.45
C LEU A 360 -7.53 -29.00 -12.94
N ALA A 361 -7.61 -29.37 -14.23
CA ALA A 361 -8.80 -30.02 -14.78
C ALA A 361 -9.12 -31.36 -14.09
N LEU A 362 -8.09 -32.14 -13.73
CA LEU A 362 -8.26 -33.39 -13.00
C LEU A 362 -8.81 -33.12 -11.59
N VAL A 363 -8.30 -32.10 -10.91
CA VAL A 363 -8.79 -31.68 -9.59
C VAL A 363 -10.27 -31.30 -9.67
N ASN A 364 -10.63 -30.41 -10.60
CA ASN A 364 -12.01 -29.99 -10.82
C ASN A 364 -12.94 -31.13 -11.23
N SER A 365 -12.45 -32.16 -11.93
CA SER A 365 -13.26 -33.32 -12.33
C SER A 365 -13.69 -34.20 -11.17
N LYS A 366 -12.92 -34.20 -10.07
CA LYS A 366 -13.23 -34.97 -8.86
C LYS A 366 -14.14 -34.18 -7.93
N LYS A 367 -13.75 -32.94 -7.64
CA LYS A 367 -14.53 -31.98 -6.86
C LYS A 367 -14.25 -30.60 -7.45
N PRO A 368 -15.27 -29.92 -8.00
CA PRO A 368 -15.06 -28.60 -8.59
C PRO A 368 -14.63 -27.59 -7.52
N ILE A 369 -13.56 -26.84 -7.77
CA ILE A 369 -13.04 -25.86 -6.81
C ILE A 369 -13.96 -24.64 -6.81
N ASP A 370 -14.58 -24.41 -5.65
CA ASP A 370 -15.33 -23.20 -5.36
C ASP A 370 -14.44 -22.20 -4.61
N LEU A 371 -13.75 -21.32 -5.36
CA LEU A 371 -12.83 -20.34 -4.76
C LEU A 371 -13.54 -19.40 -3.78
N ASP A 372 -14.76 -18.96 -4.11
CA ASP A 372 -15.52 -18.05 -3.26
C ASP A 372 -15.83 -18.69 -1.89
N TYR A 373 -16.08 -20.00 -1.87
CA TYR A 373 -16.29 -20.74 -0.62
C TYR A 373 -15.06 -20.68 0.28
N TYR A 374 -13.89 -21.04 -0.25
CA TYR A 374 -12.66 -21.07 0.54
C TYR A 374 -12.24 -19.66 0.98
N PHE A 375 -12.41 -18.64 0.14
CA PHE A 375 -12.18 -17.26 0.53
C PHE A 375 -13.13 -16.80 1.63
N ALA A 376 -14.46 -16.98 1.45
CA ALA A 376 -15.44 -16.58 2.45
C ALA A 376 -15.19 -17.26 3.81
N LEU A 377 -14.86 -18.55 3.78
CA LEU A 377 -14.54 -19.31 4.98
C LEU A 377 -13.29 -18.78 5.68
N ASN A 378 -12.22 -18.51 4.94
CA ASN A 378 -10.99 -17.94 5.50
C ASN A 378 -11.24 -16.57 6.13
N TYR A 379 -11.96 -15.68 5.42
CA TYR A 379 -12.29 -14.35 5.93
C TYR A 379 -13.11 -14.43 7.22
N GLN A 380 -14.10 -15.33 7.28
CA GLN A 380 -14.92 -15.52 8.48
C GLN A 380 -14.09 -16.07 9.65
N GLN A 381 -13.26 -17.10 9.43
CA GLN A 381 -12.41 -17.68 10.47
C GLN A 381 -11.44 -16.65 11.07
N LYS A 382 -10.78 -15.84 10.22
CA LYS A 382 -9.88 -14.78 10.69
C LYS A 382 -10.61 -13.71 11.52
N LEU A 383 -11.86 -13.39 11.19
CA LEU A 383 -12.69 -12.46 11.96
C LEU A 383 -13.12 -13.04 13.32
N GLU A 384 -13.37 -14.34 13.39
CA GLU A 384 -13.84 -15.04 14.59
C GLU A 384 -12.72 -15.35 15.59
N ASN A 385 -11.52 -15.71 15.10
CA ASN A 385 -10.48 -16.28 15.95
C ASN A 385 -9.54 -15.26 16.64
N ASN A 386 -9.46 -13.99 16.23
CA ASN A 386 -8.41 -13.07 16.72
C ASN A 386 -6.97 -13.66 16.68
N GLU A 387 -6.73 -14.73 15.92
CA GLU A 387 -5.48 -15.47 15.91
C GLU A 387 -4.45 -14.85 14.97
N GLU A 388 -3.17 -14.93 15.38
CA GLU A 388 -1.97 -14.58 14.61
C GLU A 388 -1.88 -15.46 13.35
N GLY A 389 -2.60 -15.06 12.30
CA GLY A 389 -2.37 -15.60 10.98
C GLY A 389 -1.02 -15.13 10.46
N SER A 390 -0.13 -16.06 10.10
CA SER A 390 1.04 -15.75 9.29
C SER A 390 0.56 -15.28 7.91
N GLU A 391 0.54 -13.97 7.69
CA GLU A 391 0.03 -13.35 6.47
C GLU A 391 1.12 -13.22 5.41
N ASP A 392 1.07 -14.15 4.48
CA ASP A 392 1.96 -14.21 3.32
C ASP A 392 1.15 -14.10 2.01
N ASP A 393 -0.11 -13.68 2.14
CA ASP A 393 -1.11 -13.42 1.11
C ASP A 393 -1.81 -12.10 1.47
N GLU A 394 -2.42 -11.42 0.50
CA GLU A 394 -3.35 -10.28 0.72
C GLU A 394 -2.79 -8.85 0.72
N ASN A 395 -2.23 -8.43 -0.40
CA ASN A 395 -2.61 -7.12 -0.96
C ASN A 395 -2.51 -7.17 -2.49
N ASP A 396 -3.58 -7.59 -3.15
CA ASP A 396 -4.03 -6.90 -4.37
C ASP A 396 -5.55 -6.99 -4.67
N ASP A 397 -6.39 -7.18 -3.64
CA ASP A 397 -7.85 -7.27 -3.80
C ASP A 397 -8.55 -5.90 -3.97
N SER A 398 -7.84 -4.93 -4.56
CA SER A 398 -8.49 -3.72 -5.10
C SER A 398 -8.67 -3.74 -6.61
N ASP A 399 -8.21 -4.78 -7.33
CA ASP A 399 -8.42 -4.89 -8.79
C ASP A 399 -8.90 -6.26 -9.28
N ASP A 400 -8.91 -7.30 -8.44
CA ASP A 400 -9.24 -8.68 -8.90
C ASP A 400 -10.72 -9.09 -8.74
N SER A 401 -11.63 -8.16 -8.41
CA SER A 401 -13.07 -8.42 -8.55
C SER A 401 -13.62 -7.67 -9.76
N ILE A 402 -13.85 -8.44 -10.84
CA ILE A 402 -14.51 -8.13 -12.11
C ILE A 402 -13.53 -7.75 -13.25
N ASP A 403 -12.66 -8.70 -13.62
CA ASP A 403 -12.57 -9.10 -15.03
C ASP A 403 -13.41 -10.38 -15.17
N LEU A 404 -14.73 -10.21 -15.20
CA LEU A 404 -15.55 -11.15 -15.95
C LEU A 404 -15.28 -10.78 -17.40
N GLU A 405 -14.42 -11.54 -18.07
CA GLU A 405 -14.35 -11.51 -19.52
C GLU A 405 -15.79 -11.52 -20.06
N GLU A 406 -16.18 -10.42 -20.69
CA GLU A 406 -17.19 -10.42 -21.74
C GLU A 406 -16.65 -11.34 -22.85
N ASN A 407 -16.85 -12.65 -22.70
CA ASN A 407 -17.02 -13.50 -23.86
C ASN A 407 -18.46 -13.30 -24.35
N THR A 408 -18.69 -12.11 -24.90
CA THR A 408 -19.72 -11.89 -25.91
C THR A 408 -19.05 -11.87 -27.27
N ASP A 409 -19.64 -12.65 -28.17
CA ASP A 409 -19.43 -12.74 -29.63
C ASP A 409 -18.41 -13.76 -30.14
N SER A 410 -18.89 -14.99 -30.38
CA SER A 410 -19.19 -15.54 -31.73
C SER A 410 -19.58 -17.02 -31.67
#